data_AF-A0A1Q4HPD5-F1
#
_entry.id   AF-A0A1Q4HPD5-F1
#
_cell.length_a   1.000
_cell.length_b   1.000
_cell.length_c   1.000
_cell.angle_alpha   90.00
_cell.angle_beta   90.00
_cell.angle_gamma   90.00
#
_symmetry.space_group_name_H-M   'P 1'
#
loop_
_entity.id
_entity.type
_entity.pdbx_description
1 polymer ?
#
loop_
_entity_poly.entity_id
_entity_poly.type
_entity_poly.pdbx_seq_one_letter_code
_entity_poly.pdbx_strand_id
1 'polypeptide(L)'
;MTVYQETTHMDYGLWLLREPTGAITLTGWSETPGTATDSAAAGKTEHWPTYTVCREPSQLSARLAELGLDLAAGHDLSDLDKDWDVYVRHPDIAALRAALDTERARDRR
;
A
#
# COMPACT_ATOMS: atom_id res chain seq x y z
N MET A 1 -6.87 -11.86 31.63
CA MET A 1 -6.46 -12.77 30.53
C MET A 1 -6.85 -12.06 29.24
N THR A 2 -5.96 -11.21 28.76
CA THR A 2 -6.16 -10.44 27.52
C THR A 2 -6.08 -11.44 26.38
N VAL A 3 -7.19 -11.61 25.66
CA VAL A 3 -7.24 -12.40 24.44
C VAL A 3 -6.38 -11.65 23.44
N TYR A 4 -5.19 -12.17 23.13
CA TYR A 4 -4.47 -11.76 21.93
C TYR A 4 -5.33 -12.23 20.77
N GLN A 5 -6.17 -11.34 20.25
CA GLN A 5 -6.66 -11.47 18.88
C GLN A 5 -5.43 -11.29 18.00
N GLU A 6 -4.63 -12.35 17.88
CA GLU A 6 -3.65 -12.51 16.83
C GLU A 6 -4.48 -12.82 15.58
N THR A 7 -5.19 -11.79 15.11
CA THR A 7 -5.77 -11.80 13.79
C THR A 7 -4.56 -11.94 12.87
N THR A 8 -4.36 -13.13 12.33
CA THR A 8 -3.45 -13.37 11.21
C THR A 8 -4.05 -12.70 9.96
N HIS A 9 -4.40 -11.42 10.08
CA HIS A 9 -4.62 -10.54 8.96
C HIS A 9 -3.28 -10.55 8.24
N MET A 10 -3.26 -10.91 6.95
CA MET A 10 -2.14 -10.51 6.13
C MET A 10 -2.18 -8.97 6.09
N ASP A 11 -1.56 -8.34 7.10
CA ASP A 11 -1.57 -6.89 7.36
C ASP A 11 -0.93 -6.07 6.23
N TYR A 12 -0.39 -6.74 5.22
CA TYR A 12 0.29 -6.13 4.09
C TYR A 12 -0.70 -5.95 2.94
N GLY A 13 -1.59 -4.98 3.10
CA GLY A 13 -2.49 -4.51 2.05
C GLY A 13 -1.81 -3.64 1.00
N LEU A 14 -0.50 -3.38 1.10
CA LEU A 14 0.23 -2.48 0.20
C LEU A 14 1.57 -3.09 -0.24
N TRP A 15 1.89 -2.92 -1.51
CA TRP A 15 3.18 -3.33 -2.07
C TRP A 15 3.64 -2.41 -3.20
N LEU A 16 4.94 -2.34 -3.34
CA LEU A 16 5.65 -1.64 -4.40
C LEU A 16 5.99 -2.61 -5.53
N LEU A 17 5.89 -2.11 -6.75
CA LEU A 17 6.27 -2.83 -7.96
C LEU A 17 7.16 -1.95 -8.81
N ARG A 18 8.15 -2.55 -9.46
CA ARG A 18 8.94 -1.90 -10.50
C ARG A 18 8.32 -2.19 -11.87
N GLU A 19 7.95 -1.14 -12.58
CA GLU A 19 7.48 -1.24 -13.95
C GLU A 19 8.66 -1.50 -14.91
N PRO A 20 8.44 -2.15 -16.07
CA PRO A 20 9.47 -2.32 -17.10
C PRO A 20 10.10 -1.01 -17.58
N THR A 21 9.38 0.11 -17.42
CA THR A 21 9.85 1.47 -17.74
C THR A 21 10.87 2.02 -16.73
N GLY A 22 11.09 1.31 -15.62
CA GLY A 22 11.94 1.73 -14.49
C GLY A 22 11.21 2.53 -13.42
N ALA A 23 9.95 2.92 -13.66
CA ALA A 23 9.14 3.60 -12.66
C ALA A 23 8.73 2.65 -11.53
N ILE A 24 8.60 3.18 -10.32
CA ILE A 24 8.13 2.43 -9.16
C ILE A 24 6.70 2.86 -8.89
N THR A 25 5.84 1.87 -8.71
CA THR A 25 4.42 2.04 -8.45
C THR A 25 4.05 1.45 -7.11
N LEU A 26 3.01 1.99 -6.50
CA LEU A 26 2.36 1.49 -5.30
C LEU A 26 0.97 1.01 -5.68
N THR A 27 0.63 -0.18 -5.24
CA THR A 27 -0.72 -0.71 -5.32
C THR A 27 -1.04 -1.47 -4.03
N GLY A 28 -2.28 -1.90 -3.92
CA GLY A 28 -2.80 -2.40 -2.67
C GLY A 28 -4.17 -3.03 -2.75
N TRP A 29 -4.63 -3.49 -1.60
CA TRP A 29 -6.02 -3.75 -1.31
C TRP A 29 -6.35 -3.25 0.10
N SER A 30 -7.58 -2.77 0.26
CA SER A 30 -8.13 -2.41 1.56
C SER A 30 -9.45 -3.14 1.76
N GLU A 31 -9.65 -3.74 2.92
CA GLU A 31 -10.95 -4.26 3.31
C GLU A 31 -11.78 -3.14 3.91
N THR A 32 -12.93 -2.88 3.31
CA THR A 32 -13.93 -2.02 3.93
C THR A 32 -14.82 -2.91 4.79
N PRO A 33 -14.91 -2.70 6.12
CA PRO A 33 -15.84 -3.45 6.94
C PRO A 33 -17.25 -3.26 6.39
N GLY A 34 -17.97 -4.37 6.20
CA GLY A 34 -19.37 -4.31 5.79
C GLY A 34 -20.14 -3.43 6.77
N THR A 35 -21.02 -2.56 6.25
CA THR A 35 -21.86 -1.69 7.09
C THR A 35 -22.58 -2.54 8.14
N ALA A 36 -22.40 -2.18 9.41
CA ALA A 36 -22.67 -2.98 10.62
C ALA A 36 -24.13 -3.39 10.89
N THR A 37 -25.00 -3.40 9.88
CA THR A 37 -26.37 -3.92 10.00
C THR A 37 -26.44 -5.44 9.83
N ASP A 38 -25.41 -6.06 9.25
CA ASP A 38 -25.32 -7.52 9.09
C ASP A 38 -23.96 -8.03 9.56
N SER A 39 -23.93 -8.69 10.73
CA SER A 39 -22.73 -9.35 11.26
C SER A 39 -22.23 -10.53 10.40
N ALA A 40 -22.94 -10.84 9.30
CA ALA A 40 -22.62 -11.86 8.32
C ALA A 40 -22.21 -11.28 6.95
N ALA A 41 -22.19 -9.95 6.78
CA ALA A 41 -21.75 -9.35 5.53
C ALA A 41 -20.24 -9.55 5.36
N ALA A 42 -19.85 -10.37 4.38
CA ALA A 42 -18.46 -10.53 3.98
C ALA A 42 -17.85 -9.15 3.68
N GLY A 43 -16.71 -8.84 4.30
CA GLY A 43 -15.96 -7.61 4.03
C GLY A 43 -15.69 -7.47 2.54
N LYS A 44 -15.85 -6.26 2.00
CA LYS A 44 -15.54 -6.02 0.60
C LYS A 44 -14.05 -5.70 0.49
N THR A 45 -13.30 -6.60 -0.15
CA THR A 45 -11.93 -6.33 -0.57
C THR A 45 -11.97 -5.37 -1.76
N GLU A 46 -11.33 -4.22 -1.62
CA GLU A 46 -11.21 -3.25 -2.70
C GLU A 46 -9.75 -3.13 -3.14
N HIS A 47 -9.49 -3.48 -4.40
CA HIS A 47 -8.18 -3.28 -5.01
C HIS A 47 -7.95 -1.81 -5.33
N TRP A 48 -6.77 -1.33 -4.96
CA TRP A 48 -6.36 0.01 -5.25
C TRP A 48 -5.94 0.13 -6.72
N PRO A 49 -6.13 1.31 -7.33
CA PRO A 49 -5.43 1.65 -8.57
C PRO A 49 -3.91 1.61 -8.37
N THR A 50 -3.18 1.43 -9.46
CA THR A 50 -1.74 1.65 -9.48
C THR A 50 -1.43 3.14 -9.42
N TYR A 51 -0.63 3.56 -8.43
CA TYR A 51 -0.14 4.92 -8.26
C TYR A 51 1.36 4.98 -8.55
N THR A 52 1.81 5.88 -9.41
CA THR A 52 3.24 6.09 -9.64
C THR A 52 3.84 6.82 -8.44
N VAL A 53 4.79 6.20 -7.75
CA VAL A 53 5.44 6.76 -6.56
C VAL A 53 6.63 7.61 -6.98
N CYS A 54 7.51 7.06 -7.80
CA CYS A 54 8.67 7.75 -8.34
C CYS A 54 9.13 7.11 -9.65
N ARG A 55 9.82 7.89 -10.49
CA ARG A 55 10.40 7.38 -11.75
C ARG A 55 11.85 6.93 -11.59
N GLU A 56 12.53 7.46 -10.58
CA GLU A 56 13.92 7.15 -10.27
C GLU A 56 14.00 6.39 -8.94
N PRO A 57 14.62 5.19 -8.90
CA PRO A 57 14.75 4.41 -7.67
C PRO A 57 15.49 5.14 -6.54
N SER A 58 16.40 6.04 -6.87
CA SER A 58 17.14 6.87 -5.90
C SER A 58 16.24 7.80 -5.10
N GLN A 59 15.07 8.17 -5.63
CA GLN A 59 14.09 9.02 -4.95
C GLN A 59 13.13 8.23 -4.05
N LEU A 60 13.12 6.90 -4.17
CA LEU A 60 12.15 6.05 -3.51
C LEU A 60 12.18 6.21 -1.99
N SER A 61 13.36 6.16 -1.38
CA SER A 61 13.49 6.26 0.08
C SER A 61 12.93 7.57 0.64
N ALA A 62 13.22 8.69 -0.02
CA ALA A 62 12.66 10.00 0.34
C ALA A 62 11.14 10.01 0.16
N ARG A 63 10.66 9.45 -0.95
CA ARG A 63 9.22 9.42 -1.24
C ARG A 63 8.44 8.53 -0.28
N LEU A 64 9.00 7.42 0.17
CA LEU A 64 8.40 6.57 1.21
C LEU A 64 8.28 7.33 2.53
N ALA A 65 9.32 8.08 2.91
CA ALA A 65 9.28 8.90 4.13
C ALA A 65 8.22 10.01 4.05
N GLU A 66 8.06 10.67 2.89
CA GLU A 66 7.01 11.67 2.67
C GLU A 66 5.60 11.08 2.78
N LEU A 67 5.43 9.84 2.29
CA LEU A 67 4.16 9.12 2.32
C LEU A 67 3.93 8.38 3.65
N GLY A 68 4.86 8.46 4.61
CA GLY A 68 4.76 7.74 5.89
C GLY A 68 4.77 6.21 5.76
N LEU A 69 5.37 5.69 4.69
CA LEU A 69 5.43 4.27 4.38
C LEU A 69 6.65 3.62 5.02
N ASP A 70 6.40 2.55 5.77
CA ASP A 70 7.44 1.71 6.37
C ASP A 70 7.54 0.37 5.63
N LEU A 71 8.75 -0.17 5.52
CA LEU A 71 8.95 -1.51 4.95
C LEU A 71 8.36 -2.58 5.88
N ALA A 72 7.73 -3.58 5.27
CA ALA A 72 7.34 -4.79 5.96
C ALA A 72 8.57 -5.54 6.51
N ALA A 73 8.40 -6.26 7.62
CA ALA A 73 9.50 -7.01 8.22
C ALA A 73 10.05 -8.06 7.24
N GLY A 74 11.37 -8.01 6.99
CA GLY A 74 12.04 -8.94 6.08
C GLY A 74 12.04 -8.53 4.60
N HIS A 75 11.50 -7.35 4.26
CA HIS A 75 11.55 -6.79 2.91
C HIS A 75 12.64 -5.72 2.78
N ASP A 76 13.27 -5.67 1.61
CA ASP A 76 14.26 -4.66 1.24
C ASP A 76 13.90 -3.98 -0.09
N LEU A 77 14.24 -2.71 -0.26
CA LEU A 77 14.00 -2.00 -1.52
C LEU A 77 14.81 -2.61 -2.69
N SER A 78 15.95 -3.24 -2.41
CA SER A 78 16.74 -3.97 -3.39
C SER A 78 16.02 -5.20 -3.97
N ASP A 79 14.91 -5.66 -3.36
CA ASP A 79 14.10 -6.71 -3.98
C ASP A 79 13.36 -6.19 -5.22
N LEU A 80 13.12 -4.87 -5.35
CA LEU A 80 12.62 -4.27 -6.59
C LEU A 80 13.61 -4.40 -7.75
N ASP A 81 14.92 -4.55 -7.49
CA ASP A 81 15.91 -4.81 -8.54
C ASP A 81 15.85 -6.24 -9.08
N LYS A 82 15.14 -7.13 -8.37
CA LYS A 82 14.87 -8.51 -8.79
C LYS A 82 13.46 -8.68 -9.36
N ASP A 83 12.76 -7.57 -9.61
CA ASP A 83 11.35 -7.53 -10.00
C ASP A 83 10.42 -8.23 -9.00
N TRP A 84 10.75 -8.16 -7.70
CA TRP A 84 9.92 -8.73 -6.63
C TRP A 84 9.03 -7.67 -5.99
N ASP A 85 7.87 -8.12 -5.49
CA ASP A 85 6.94 -7.30 -4.73
C ASP A 85 7.55 -6.92 -3.38
N VAL A 86 7.63 -5.63 -3.11
CA VAL A 86 8.11 -5.11 -1.82
C VAL A 86 6.94 -4.63 -0.99
N TYR A 87 6.61 -5.37 0.05
CA TYR A 87 5.48 -5.05 0.92
C TYR A 87 5.81 -3.89 1.84
N VAL A 88 4.84 -3.00 2.02
CA VAL A 88 4.94 -1.82 2.87
C VAL A 88 3.74 -1.70 3.79
N ARG A 89 3.88 -0.87 4.82
CA ARG A 89 2.86 -0.59 5.83
C ARG A 89 2.65 0.90 5.95
N HIS A 90 1.43 1.28 6.28
CA HIS A 90 1.08 2.64 6.63
C HIS A 90 0.11 2.61 7.83
N PRO A 91 0.28 3.47 8.84
CA PRO A 91 -0.59 3.48 10.02
C PRO A 91 -2.04 3.90 9.71
N ASP A 92 -2.26 4.67 8.64
CA ASP A 92 -3.58 5.11 8.18
C ASP A 92 -3.76 4.89 6.68
N ILE A 93 -4.18 3.69 6.32
CA ILE A 93 -4.37 3.26 4.92
C ILE A 93 -5.40 4.13 4.19
N ALA A 94 -6.42 4.65 4.89
CA ALA A 94 -7.45 5.47 4.29
C ALA A 94 -6.93 6.88 3.93
N ALA A 95 -6.17 7.51 4.84
CA ALA A 95 -5.56 8.81 4.58
C ALA A 95 -4.52 8.76 3.45
N LEU A 96 -3.69 7.71 3.43
CA LEU A 96 -2.72 7.49 2.37
C LEU A 96 -3.41 7.42 0.99
N ARG A 97 -4.48 6.63 0.89
CA ARG A 97 -5.24 6.49 -0.35
C ARG A 97 -5.79 7.83 -0.83
N ALA A 98 -6.42 8.59 0.07
CA ALA A 98 -7.00 9.89 -0.27
C ALA A 98 -5.94 10.89 -0.77
N ALA A 99 -4.73 10.86 -0.19
CA ALA A 99 -3.60 11.66 -0.66
C ALA A 99 -3.18 11.26 -2.08
N LEU A 100 -2.99 9.96 -2.33
CA LEU A 100 -2.60 9.42 -3.64
C LEU A 100 -3.65 9.68 -4.73
N ASP A 101 -4.95 9.54 -4.40
CA ASP A 101 -6.03 9.87 -5.34
C ASP A 101 -6.05 11.36 -5.68
N THR A 102 -5.76 12.23 -4.71
CA THR A 102 -5.64 13.68 -4.93
C THR A 102 -4.48 14.01 -5.86
N GLU A 103 -3.31 13.41 -5.65
CA GLU A 103 -2.13 13.58 -6.52
C GLU A 103 -2.43 13.10 -7.94
N ARG A 104 -2.98 11.88 -8.07
CA ARG A 104 -3.36 11.31 -9.37
C ARG A 104 -4.37 12.18 -10.13
N ALA A 105 -5.29 12.82 -9.42
CA ALA A 105 -6.26 13.74 -10.03
C ALA A 105 -5.60 15.04 -10.51
N ARG A 106 -4.52 15.50 -9.85
CA ARG A 106 -3.75 16.68 -10.27
C ARG A 106 -2.91 16.39 -11.51
N ASP A 107 -2.25 15.24 -11.56
CA ASP A 107 -1.39 14.84 -12.70
C ASP A 107 -2.17 14.62 -14.01
N ARG A 108 -3.50 14.48 -13.92
CA ARG A 108 -4.40 14.31 -15.08
C ARG A 108 -4.97 15.62 -15.63
N ARG A 109 -4.74 16.76 -14.97
CA ARG A 109 -5.19 18.09 -15.42
C ARG A 109 -4.11 18.79 -16.23
#